data_AF-A0A966VDZ1-F1
#
_entry.id   AF-A0A966VDZ1-F1
#
_cell.length_a   1.000
_cell.length_b   1.000
_cell.length_c   1.000
_cell.angle_alpha   90.00
_cell.angle_beta   90.00
_cell.angle_gamma   90.00
#
_symmetry.space_group_name_H-M   'P 1'
#
loop_
_entity.id
_entity.type
_entity.pdbx_description
1 polymer ?
#
loop_
_entity_poly.entity_id
_entity_poly.type
_entity_poly.pdbx_seq_one_letter_code
_entity_poly.pdbx_strand_id
1 'polypeptide(L)'
;MSATTLIAYDGSGSTGGHGRYHELTQEIVARYGSPDTAILYWDSTSRLIGREGLAEINRARRGGGGTDTAAIAQHLRGTGFHGHLVIVSDGQVSASSIDRCGELLGPDWKFASVTAHLIDTGGPVNMSVTCPFTRVSAHKVFCYRAADGYERTRVAAVAPEDLAAIEEIDTIATVGDYEARAELLERLVVARTMGTTGDPRLRDRLLAMKKRITAAEAAARGGSDAVRALVAALEGGGGAGPTAVAAARAIHDEYYGEEHGWSARISRLVSLCEGALRGVFD
;
A
#
# COMPACT_ATOMS: atom_id res chain seq x y z
N MET A 1 -19.51 -12.70 -22.52
CA MET A 1 -18.09 -12.35 -22.36
C MET A 1 -17.92 -11.80 -20.96
N SER A 2 -16.87 -12.16 -20.24
CA SER A 2 -16.61 -11.59 -18.90
C SER A 2 -16.11 -10.16 -19.07
N ALA A 3 -16.64 -9.23 -18.26
CA ALA A 3 -16.21 -7.83 -18.30
C ALA A 3 -14.70 -7.71 -18.05
N THR A 4 -13.99 -6.91 -18.87
CA THR A 4 -12.57 -6.65 -18.69
C THR A 4 -12.30 -5.53 -17.69
N THR A 5 -13.29 -4.65 -17.49
CA THR A 5 -13.25 -3.50 -16.59
C THR A 5 -14.49 -3.48 -15.72
N LEU A 6 -14.30 -3.22 -14.42
CA LEU A 6 -15.38 -3.02 -13.45
C LEU A 6 -15.19 -1.67 -12.78
N ILE A 7 -16.22 -0.83 -12.81
CA ILE A 7 -16.26 0.46 -12.10
C ILE A 7 -17.09 0.28 -10.83
N ALA A 8 -16.43 0.30 -9.67
CA ALA A 8 -17.06 0.33 -8.36
C ALA A 8 -17.37 1.79 -7.97
N TYR A 9 -18.65 2.13 -8.04
CA TYR A 9 -19.19 3.45 -7.73
C TYR A 9 -19.77 3.46 -6.31
N ASP A 10 -19.18 4.28 -5.44
CA ASP A 10 -19.66 4.50 -4.08
C ASP A 10 -20.93 5.35 -4.11
N GLY A 11 -22.00 4.78 -3.58
CA GLY A 11 -23.28 5.42 -3.38
C GLY A 11 -23.65 5.55 -1.91
N SER A 12 -22.68 5.59 -1.01
CA SER A 12 -22.89 5.77 0.43
C SER A 12 -23.57 7.10 0.76
N GLY A 13 -24.02 7.25 2.01
CA GLY A 13 -24.70 8.46 2.46
C GLY A 13 -23.86 9.74 2.31
N SER A 14 -22.54 9.66 2.48
CA SER A 14 -21.62 10.81 2.40
C SER A 14 -21.47 11.39 1.00
N THR A 15 -21.79 10.61 -0.05
CA THR A 15 -21.79 11.11 -1.42
C THR A 15 -23.09 11.85 -1.78
N GLY A 16 -24.14 11.71 -0.96
CA GLY A 16 -25.48 12.22 -1.25
C GLY A 16 -25.54 13.75 -1.33
N GLY A 17 -26.16 14.29 -2.38
CA GLY A 17 -26.31 15.73 -2.58
C GLY A 17 -25.05 16.47 -3.10
N HIS A 18 -23.89 15.82 -3.13
CA HIS A 18 -22.62 16.42 -3.57
C HIS A 18 -22.54 16.47 -5.10
N GLY A 19 -22.98 17.58 -5.69
CA GLY A 19 -23.03 17.74 -7.16
C GLY A 19 -21.70 17.44 -7.86
N ARG A 20 -20.58 17.91 -7.29
CA ARG A 20 -19.26 17.73 -7.89
C ARG A 20 -18.80 16.27 -7.90
N TYR A 21 -19.15 15.50 -6.87
CA TYR A 21 -18.90 14.05 -6.81
C TYR A 21 -19.58 13.32 -7.98
N HIS A 22 -20.86 13.61 -8.22
CA HIS A 22 -21.63 12.99 -9.29
C HIS A 22 -21.23 13.46 -10.69
N GLU A 23 -20.76 14.70 -10.86
CA GLU A 23 -20.17 15.19 -12.11
C GLU A 23 -18.88 14.44 -12.46
N LEU A 24 -17.92 14.41 -11.52
CA LEU A 24 -16.63 13.74 -11.70
C LEU A 24 -16.81 12.23 -11.93
N THR A 25 -17.77 11.60 -11.25
CA THR A 25 -18.14 10.20 -11.49
C THR A 25 -18.52 9.97 -12.95
N GLN A 26 -19.33 10.84 -13.55
CA GLN A 26 -19.73 10.72 -14.95
C GLN A 26 -18.53 10.85 -15.89
N GLU A 27 -17.63 11.81 -15.60
CA GLU A 27 -16.39 11.96 -16.36
C GLU A 27 -15.49 10.71 -16.27
N ILE A 28 -15.39 10.11 -15.08
CA ILE A 28 -14.62 8.87 -14.85
C ILE A 28 -15.25 7.70 -15.62
N VAL A 29 -16.57 7.54 -15.56
CA VAL A 29 -17.28 6.48 -16.28
C VAL A 29 -17.21 6.68 -17.79
N ALA A 30 -17.20 7.91 -18.27
CA ALA A 30 -16.95 8.20 -19.68
C ALA A 30 -15.51 7.86 -20.08
N ARG A 31 -14.53 8.09 -19.19
CA ARG A 31 -13.10 7.82 -19.45
C ARG A 31 -12.75 6.33 -19.51
N TYR A 32 -13.27 5.52 -18.59
CA TYR A 32 -12.92 4.10 -18.49
C TYR A 32 -14.02 3.15 -18.99
N GLY A 33 -15.21 3.68 -19.26
CA GLY A 33 -16.34 2.86 -19.69
C GLY A 33 -16.27 2.48 -21.16
N SER A 34 -16.43 1.20 -21.42
CA SER A 34 -16.71 0.59 -22.73
C SER A 34 -18.09 -0.09 -22.71
N PRO A 35 -18.60 -0.63 -23.82
CA PRO A 35 -19.82 -1.45 -23.82
C PRO A 35 -19.75 -2.67 -22.88
N ASP A 36 -18.55 -3.22 -22.67
CA ASP A 36 -18.31 -4.40 -21.82
C ASP A 36 -17.97 -4.05 -20.36
N THR A 37 -17.97 -2.76 -19.99
CA THR A 37 -17.66 -2.33 -18.63
C THR A 37 -18.85 -2.58 -17.70
N ALA A 38 -18.62 -3.34 -16.64
CA ALA A 38 -19.59 -3.50 -15.56
C ALA A 38 -19.53 -2.29 -14.61
N ILE A 39 -20.69 -1.83 -14.14
CA ILE A 39 -20.80 -0.79 -13.11
C ILE A 39 -21.38 -1.43 -11.86
N LEU A 40 -20.57 -1.48 -10.81
CA LEU A 40 -20.95 -1.98 -9.49
C LEU A 40 -21.29 -0.77 -8.61
N TYR A 41 -22.57 -0.58 -8.31
CA TYR A 41 -22.96 0.31 -7.23
C TYR A 41 -22.65 -0.38 -5.90
N TRP A 42 -22.04 0.33 -4.96
CA TRP A 42 -21.79 -0.18 -3.61
C TRP A 42 -22.06 0.87 -2.53
N ASP A 43 -22.52 0.37 -1.39
CA ASP A 43 -22.67 1.08 -0.12
C ASP A 43 -22.37 0.07 1.02
N SER A 44 -23.36 -0.30 1.83
CA SER A 44 -23.30 -1.44 2.74
C SER A 44 -23.57 -2.77 2.02
N THR A 45 -24.06 -2.70 0.79
CA THR A 45 -24.33 -3.82 -0.12
C THR A 45 -23.72 -3.51 -1.50
N SER A 46 -23.76 -4.46 -2.43
CA SER A 46 -23.34 -4.20 -3.80
C SER A 46 -24.29 -4.81 -4.82
N ARG A 47 -24.46 -4.12 -5.94
CA ARG A 47 -25.29 -4.57 -7.07
C ARG A 47 -24.81 -3.99 -8.38
N LEU A 48 -24.92 -4.77 -9.45
CA LEU A 48 -24.66 -4.26 -10.79
C LEU A 48 -25.78 -3.31 -11.22
N ILE A 49 -25.40 -2.21 -11.85
CA ILE A 49 -26.33 -1.25 -12.44
C ILE A 49 -25.93 -0.96 -13.88
N GLY A 50 -26.92 -0.60 -14.70
CA GLY A 50 -26.66 -0.10 -16.05
C GLY A 50 -26.24 1.37 -16.03
N ARG A 51 -25.75 1.86 -17.19
CA ARG A 51 -25.40 3.29 -17.38
C ARG A 51 -26.59 4.21 -17.13
N GLU A 52 -27.80 3.81 -17.52
CA GLU A 52 -29.02 4.56 -17.26
C GLU A 52 -29.31 4.67 -15.76
N GLY A 53 -29.16 3.56 -15.02
CA GLY A 53 -29.32 3.57 -13.56
C GLY A 53 -28.30 4.47 -12.87
N LEU A 54 -27.05 4.47 -13.32
CA LEU A 54 -26.04 5.40 -12.82
C LEU A 54 -26.38 6.86 -13.15
N ALA A 55 -26.85 7.14 -14.35
CA ALA A 55 -27.26 8.47 -14.76
C ALA A 55 -28.46 8.99 -13.94
N GLU A 56 -29.41 8.12 -13.61
CA GLU A 56 -30.51 8.45 -12.70
C GLU A 56 -30.00 8.79 -11.30
N ILE A 57 -29.13 7.96 -10.73
CA ILE A 57 -28.51 8.20 -9.41
C ILE A 57 -27.77 9.53 -9.39
N ASN A 58 -26.94 9.82 -10.40
CA ASN A 58 -26.16 11.05 -10.48
C ASN A 58 -27.04 12.30 -10.64
N ARG A 59 -28.11 12.22 -11.45
CA ARG A 59 -29.07 13.30 -11.63
C ARG A 59 -29.86 13.59 -10.35
N ALA A 60 -30.25 12.54 -9.64
CA ALA A 60 -30.92 12.66 -8.34
C ALA A 60 -29.94 12.97 -7.19
N ARG A 61 -28.63 12.92 -7.45
CA ARG A 61 -27.56 13.01 -6.45
C ARG A 61 -27.78 12.08 -5.27
N ARG A 62 -28.23 10.85 -5.57
CA ARG A 62 -28.64 9.88 -4.55
C ARG A 62 -27.40 9.21 -3.96
N GLY A 63 -27.32 9.24 -2.63
CA GLY A 63 -26.44 8.43 -1.81
C GLY A 63 -27.23 7.92 -0.60
N GLY A 64 -26.84 6.76 -0.06
CA GLY A 64 -27.50 6.13 1.08
C GLY A 64 -26.70 4.96 1.64
N GLY A 65 -27.06 4.51 2.84
CA GLY A 65 -26.34 3.43 3.53
C GLY A 65 -24.99 3.87 4.09
N GLY A 66 -24.29 2.92 4.71
CA GLY A 66 -22.90 3.10 5.17
C GLY A 66 -21.88 2.72 4.11
N THR A 67 -20.61 3.00 4.37
CA THR A 67 -19.49 2.77 3.45
C THR A 67 -18.77 1.46 3.82
N ASP A 68 -19.02 0.37 3.08
CA ASP A 68 -18.38 -0.92 3.33
C ASP A 68 -17.72 -1.54 2.10
N THR A 69 -16.39 -1.43 2.02
CA THR A 69 -15.59 -2.01 0.93
C THR A 69 -15.69 -3.53 0.82
N ALA A 70 -16.08 -4.23 1.89
CA ALA A 70 -16.30 -5.67 1.84
C ALA A 70 -17.39 -6.05 0.82
N ALA A 71 -18.36 -5.17 0.55
CA ALA A 71 -19.39 -5.39 -0.46
C ALA A 71 -18.80 -5.47 -1.88
N ILE A 72 -17.74 -4.70 -2.16
CA ILE A 72 -16.98 -4.82 -3.42
C ILE A 72 -16.26 -6.17 -3.44
N ALA A 73 -15.50 -6.51 -2.39
CA ALA A 73 -14.74 -7.76 -2.33
C ALA A 73 -15.61 -9.01 -2.49
N GLN A 74 -16.79 -9.04 -1.86
CA GLN A 74 -17.76 -10.14 -2.00
C GLN A 74 -18.18 -10.33 -3.47
N HIS A 75 -18.49 -9.24 -4.18
CA HIS A 75 -18.85 -9.29 -5.59
C HIS A 75 -17.69 -9.79 -6.45
N LEU A 76 -16.48 -9.26 -6.23
CA LEU A 76 -15.29 -9.63 -6.99
C LEU A 76 -14.94 -11.11 -6.79
N ARG A 77 -15.01 -11.61 -5.55
CA ARG A 77 -14.81 -13.02 -5.23
C ARG A 77 -15.88 -13.91 -5.87
N GLY A 78 -17.14 -13.54 -5.74
CA GLY A 78 -18.26 -14.31 -6.28
C GLY A 78 -18.23 -14.42 -7.82
N THR A 79 -17.64 -13.44 -8.49
CA THR A 79 -17.53 -13.40 -9.96
C THR A 79 -16.19 -13.88 -10.51
N GLY A 80 -15.17 -14.09 -9.66
CA GLY A 80 -13.82 -14.41 -10.12
C GLY A 80 -13.15 -13.26 -10.89
N PHE A 81 -13.47 -12.00 -10.58
CA PHE A 81 -12.99 -10.86 -11.37
C PHE A 81 -11.53 -10.49 -11.05
N HIS A 82 -10.67 -10.56 -12.07
CA HIS A 82 -9.26 -10.17 -12.00
C HIS A 82 -8.88 -9.09 -13.03
N GLY A 83 -9.87 -8.40 -13.62
CA GLY A 83 -9.65 -7.39 -14.66
C GLY A 83 -9.15 -6.03 -14.14
N HIS A 84 -9.45 -4.97 -14.86
CA HIS A 84 -9.19 -3.59 -14.44
C HIS A 84 -10.29 -3.10 -13.49
N LEU A 85 -9.94 -2.87 -12.22
CA LEU A 85 -10.86 -2.32 -11.23
C LEU A 85 -10.71 -0.79 -11.16
N VAL A 86 -11.80 -0.07 -11.36
CA VAL A 86 -11.87 1.38 -11.14
C VAL A 86 -12.71 1.64 -9.90
N ILE A 87 -12.18 2.33 -8.90
CA ILE A 87 -12.89 2.68 -7.66
C ILE A 87 -13.18 4.17 -7.68
N VAL A 88 -14.42 4.56 -7.42
CA VAL A 88 -14.85 5.94 -7.22
C VAL A 88 -15.49 6.02 -5.84
N SER A 89 -14.95 6.87 -4.97
CA SER A 89 -15.41 7.05 -3.57
C SER A 89 -15.01 8.43 -3.07
N ASP A 90 -15.67 8.91 -2.03
CA ASP A 90 -15.25 10.11 -1.31
C ASP A 90 -14.24 9.83 -0.20
N GLY A 91 -13.99 8.55 0.08
CA GLY A 91 -12.92 8.08 0.92
C GLY A 91 -13.36 7.80 2.35
N GLN A 92 -12.46 7.16 3.08
CA GLN A 92 -12.62 6.69 4.46
C GLN A 92 -13.53 5.46 4.65
N VAL A 93 -12.93 4.39 5.14
CA VAL A 93 -13.59 3.25 5.76
C VAL A 93 -12.83 2.85 7.00
N SER A 94 -13.50 2.21 7.96
CA SER A 94 -12.84 1.71 9.18
C SER A 94 -11.83 0.60 8.87
N ALA A 95 -10.78 0.48 9.70
CA ALA A 95 -9.89 -0.68 9.71
C ALA A 95 -10.63 -2.03 9.66
N SER A 96 -11.77 -2.16 10.34
CA SER A 96 -12.56 -3.40 10.31
C SER A 96 -13.19 -3.71 8.94
N SER A 97 -13.52 -2.70 8.13
CA SER A 97 -13.94 -2.89 6.74
C SER A 97 -12.75 -3.34 5.88
N ILE A 98 -11.57 -2.73 6.10
CA ILE A 98 -10.32 -3.09 5.41
C ILE A 98 -9.93 -4.55 5.70
N ASP A 99 -9.96 -4.95 6.97
CA ASP A 99 -9.60 -6.31 7.41
C ASP A 99 -10.52 -7.36 6.77
N ARG A 100 -11.84 -7.15 6.88
CA ARG A 100 -12.84 -8.05 6.28
C ARG A 100 -12.75 -8.11 4.76
N CYS A 101 -12.47 -6.97 4.10
CA CYS A 101 -12.20 -6.92 2.67
C CYS A 101 -10.94 -7.75 2.32
N GLY A 102 -9.88 -7.61 3.11
CA GLY A 102 -8.64 -8.40 2.99
C GLY A 102 -8.84 -9.91 3.21
N GLU A 103 -9.67 -10.32 4.17
CA GLU A 103 -10.03 -11.73 4.41
C GLU A 103 -10.78 -12.33 3.24
N LEU A 104 -11.75 -11.58 2.69
CA LEU A 104 -12.52 -12.00 1.52
C LEU A 104 -11.61 -12.15 0.30
N LEU A 105 -10.79 -11.14 -0.01
CA LEU A 105 -9.89 -11.18 -1.15
C LEU A 105 -8.73 -12.15 -0.94
N GLY A 106 -8.24 -12.35 0.27
CA GLY A 106 -7.04 -13.14 0.53
C GLY A 106 -5.75 -12.49 -0.01
N PRO A 107 -4.58 -13.06 0.34
CA PRO A 107 -3.28 -12.43 0.10
C PRO A 107 -2.83 -12.46 -1.37
N ASP A 108 -3.34 -13.40 -2.17
CA ASP A 108 -2.89 -13.64 -3.55
C ASP A 108 -3.84 -13.03 -4.61
N TRP A 109 -4.89 -12.32 -4.18
CA TRP A 109 -5.87 -11.76 -5.11
C TRP A 109 -5.34 -10.53 -5.82
N LYS A 110 -5.05 -10.71 -7.10
CA LYS A 110 -4.44 -9.70 -7.95
C LYS A 110 -5.39 -9.26 -9.06
N PHE A 111 -5.48 -7.96 -9.27
CA PHE A 111 -6.15 -7.36 -10.43
C PHE A 111 -5.11 -7.13 -11.54
N ALA A 112 -5.57 -7.13 -12.80
CA ALA A 112 -4.77 -6.69 -13.93
C ALA A 112 -4.25 -5.26 -13.69
N SER A 113 -5.11 -4.40 -13.16
CA SER A 113 -4.73 -3.10 -12.60
C SER A 113 -5.85 -2.52 -11.74
N VAL A 114 -5.52 -1.55 -10.89
CA VAL A 114 -6.48 -0.77 -10.09
C VAL A 114 -6.33 0.71 -10.39
N THR A 115 -7.45 1.43 -10.49
CA THR A 115 -7.44 2.89 -10.60
C THR A 115 -8.46 3.48 -9.65
N ALA A 116 -8.00 4.22 -8.64
CA ALA A 116 -8.90 4.82 -7.66
C ALA A 116 -9.02 6.32 -7.86
N HIS A 117 -10.23 6.84 -7.68
CA HIS A 117 -10.59 8.23 -7.75
C HIS A 117 -11.27 8.62 -6.43
N LEU A 118 -10.55 9.36 -5.60
CA LEU A 118 -10.99 9.84 -4.30
C LEU A 118 -11.47 11.29 -4.44
N ILE A 119 -12.75 11.54 -4.19
CA ILE A 119 -13.38 12.83 -4.48
C ILE A 119 -13.88 13.46 -3.19
N ASP A 120 -13.36 14.63 -2.85
CA ASP A 120 -13.73 15.38 -1.65
C ASP A 120 -15.21 15.76 -1.61
N THR A 121 -15.92 15.31 -0.58
CA THR A 121 -17.31 15.67 -0.27
C THR A 121 -17.40 16.58 0.97
N GLY A 122 -16.27 17.13 1.44
CA GLY A 122 -16.18 17.96 2.65
C GLY A 122 -15.77 17.18 3.90
N GLY A 123 -15.58 15.86 3.79
CA GLY A 123 -14.99 15.00 4.81
C GLY A 123 -13.48 14.77 4.63
N PRO A 124 -12.81 14.10 5.58
CA PRO A 124 -11.41 13.73 5.44
C PRO A 124 -11.23 12.66 4.34
N VAL A 125 -10.64 13.06 3.23
CA VAL A 125 -10.32 12.14 2.12
C VAL A 125 -9.02 11.39 2.40
N ASN A 126 -9.09 10.07 2.56
CA ASN A 126 -7.92 9.21 2.75
C ASN A 126 -7.96 7.94 1.86
N MET A 127 -6.86 7.18 1.85
CA MET A 127 -6.68 6.02 0.95
C MET A 127 -7.24 4.69 1.47
N SER A 128 -7.85 4.66 2.67
CA SER A 128 -8.33 3.42 3.32
C SER A 128 -9.20 2.55 2.41
N VAL A 129 -10.13 3.16 1.66
CA VAL A 129 -11.05 2.47 0.73
C VAL A 129 -10.30 1.71 -0.38
N THR A 130 -9.09 2.15 -0.72
CA THR A 130 -8.28 1.57 -1.80
C THR A 130 -7.34 0.47 -1.31
N CYS A 131 -6.98 0.50 -0.02
CA CYS A 131 -5.93 -0.35 0.56
C CYS A 131 -6.08 -1.83 0.21
N PRO A 132 -7.26 -2.48 0.36
CA PRO A 132 -7.39 -3.91 0.06
C PRO A 132 -7.10 -4.26 -1.40
N PHE A 133 -7.34 -3.34 -2.32
CA PHE A 133 -7.30 -3.59 -3.76
C PHE A 133 -5.92 -3.31 -4.37
N THR A 134 -5.14 -2.41 -3.76
CA THR A 134 -3.85 -1.93 -4.30
C THR A 134 -2.64 -2.76 -3.89
N ARG A 135 -2.70 -3.50 -2.77
CA ARG A 135 -1.55 -4.17 -2.11
C ARG A 135 -0.66 -5.03 -3.01
N VAL A 136 -1.27 -5.78 -3.93
CA VAL A 136 -0.57 -6.75 -4.79
C VAL A 136 -0.81 -6.49 -6.28
N SER A 137 -1.39 -5.33 -6.61
CA SER A 137 -1.80 -4.97 -7.97
C SER A 137 -1.16 -3.67 -8.40
N ALA A 138 -0.86 -3.55 -9.69
CA ALA A 138 -0.43 -2.28 -10.28
C ALA A 138 -1.58 -1.29 -10.12
N HIS A 139 -1.29 -0.07 -9.69
CA HIS A 139 -2.33 0.88 -9.37
C HIS A 139 -1.97 2.34 -9.59
N LYS A 140 -3.02 3.16 -9.73
CA LYS A 140 -2.94 4.63 -9.74
C LYS A 140 -4.06 5.17 -8.85
N VAL A 141 -3.74 6.08 -7.95
CA VAL A 141 -4.71 6.75 -7.08
C VAL A 141 -4.70 8.23 -7.37
N PHE A 142 -5.88 8.76 -7.68
CA PHE A 142 -6.13 10.17 -7.93
C PHE A 142 -7.01 10.74 -6.82
N CYS A 143 -6.73 11.98 -6.43
CA CYS A 143 -7.51 12.73 -5.47
C CYS A 143 -8.01 14.02 -6.11
N TYR A 144 -9.24 14.41 -5.78
CA TYR A 144 -9.91 15.63 -6.25
C TYR A 144 -10.36 16.40 -5.01
N ARG A 145 -9.63 17.44 -4.64
CA ARG A 145 -9.88 18.21 -3.41
C ARG A 145 -10.60 19.51 -3.72
N ALA A 146 -11.53 19.91 -2.85
CA ALA A 146 -12.23 21.19 -3.00
C ALA A 146 -11.26 22.38 -2.93
N ALA A 147 -10.23 22.29 -2.06
CA ALA A 147 -9.18 23.31 -1.92
C ALA A 147 -8.38 23.56 -3.21
N ASP A 148 -8.27 22.56 -4.07
CA ASP A 148 -7.53 22.61 -5.33
C ASP A 148 -8.47 22.76 -6.53
N GLY A 149 -9.70 23.27 -6.32
CA GLY A 149 -10.69 23.42 -7.40
C GLY A 149 -11.13 22.10 -8.04
N TYR A 150 -10.96 20.97 -7.35
CA TYR A 150 -11.13 19.62 -7.87
C TYR A 150 -10.21 19.28 -9.06
N GLU A 151 -9.02 19.86 -9.09
CA GLU A 151 -7.98 19.38 -10.00
C GLU A 151 -7.58 17.94 -9.68
N ARG A 152 -7.33 17.16 -10.74
CA ARG A 152 -6.98 15.74 -10.63
C ARG A 152 -5.51 15.60 -10.24
N THR A 153 -5.24 15.28 -8.98
CA THR A 153 -3.88 15.08 -8.48
C THR A 153 -3.58 13.60 -8.28
N ARG A 154 -2.44 13.11 -8.77
CA ARG A 154 -2.00 11.73 -8.54
C ARG A 154 -1.26 11.63 -7.22
N VAL A 155 -1.79 10.87 -6.28
CA VAL A 155 -1.23 10.74 -4.91
C VAL A 155 -0.45 9.44 -4.69
N ALA A 156 -0.72 8.39 -5.47
CA ALA A 156 0.04 7.15 -5.44
C ALA A 156 0.05 6.46 -6.81
N ALA A 157 1.13 5.76 -7.13
CA ALA A 157 1.22 4.91 -8.30
C ALA A 157 2.27 3.80 -8.13
N VAL A 158 1.93 2.61 -8.61
CA VAL A 158 2.82 1.46 -8.76
C VAL A 158 2.58 0.86 -10.14
N ALA A 159 3.62 0.80 -10.96
CA ALA A 159 3.54 0.22 -12.30
C ALA A 159 3.58 -1.32 -12.25
N PRO A 160 3.12 -2.03 -13.29
CA PRO A 160 3.24 -3.48 -13.35
C PRO A 160 4.68 -3.99 -13.21
N GLU A 161 5.63 -3.28 -13.81
CA GLU A 161 7.06 -3.63 -13.81
C GLU A 161 7.69 -3.43 -12.42
N ASP A 162 7.22 -2.42 -11.69
CA ASP A 162 7.66 -2.12 -10.33
C ASP A 162 7.42 -3.30 -9.38
N LEU A 163 6.33 -4.05 -9.56
CA LEU A 163 5.98 -5.17 -8.68
C LEU A 163 7.02 -6.28 -8.67
N ALA A 164 7.81 -6.44 -9.75
CA ALA A 164 8.90 -7.41 -9.80
C ALA A 164 10.00 -7.10 -8.79
N ALA A 165 10.19 -5.83 -8.41
CA ALA A 165 11.26 -5.43 -7.48
C ALA A 165 11.06 -6.00 -6.06
N ILE A 166 9.81 -6.24 -5.62
CA ILE A 166 9.57 -6.98 -4.36
C ILE A 166 10.08 -8.41 -4.49
N GLU A 167 9.85 -9.06 -5.64
CA GLU A 167 10.29 -10.44 -5.85
C GLU A 167 11.81 -10.57 -5.96
N GLU A 168 12.50 -9.49 -6.32
CA GLU A 168 13.96 -9.44 -6.43
C GLU A 168 14.67 -9.02 -5.13
N ILE A 169 13.97 -8.81 -4.01
CA ILE A 169 14.59 -8.48 -2.70
C ILE A 169 15.68 -9.49 -2.31
N ASP A 170 15.50 -10.75 -2.72
CA ASP A 170 16.44 -11.83 -2.41
C ASP A 170 17.77 -11.74 -3.17
N THR A 171 17.83 -10.93 -4.23
CA THR A 171 19.04 -10.69 -5.02
C THR A 171 19.88 -9.53 -4.49
N ILE A 172 19.33 -8.69 -3.61
CA ILE A 172 20.02 -7.53 -3.05
C ILE A 172 21.01 -8.02 -1.99
N ALA A 173 22.30 -7.80 -2.25
CA ALA A 173 23.40 -8.33 -1.44
C ALA A 173 24.33 -7.25 -0.89
N THR A 174 24.39 -6.07 -1.51
CA THR A 174 25.27 -4.97 -1.11
C THR A 174 24.49 -3.69 -0.80
N VAL A 175 25.16 -2.71 -0.17
CA VAL A 175 24.58 -1.38 0.09
C VAL A 175 24.22 -0.70 -1.24
N GLY A 176 25.11 -0.77 -2.23
CA GLY A 176 24.87 -0.19 -3.56
C GLY A 176 23.65 -0.79 -4.27
N ASP A 177 23.45 -2.11 -4.18
CA ASP A 177 22.26 -2.77 -4.75
C ASP A 177 20.96 -2.25 -4.11
N TYR A 178 20.98 -2.05 -2.79
CA TYR A 178 19.85 -1.53 -2.04
C TYR A 178 19.57 -0.07 -2.38
N GLU A 179 20.59 0.79 -2.34
CA GLU A 179 20.45 2.23 -2.61
C GLU A 179 19.90 2.49 -4.01
N ALA A 180 20.33 1.72 -5.01
CA ALA A 180 19.80 1.80 -6.37
C ALA A 180 18.28 1.51 -6.46
N ARG A 181 17.69 0.86 -5.45
CA ARG A 181 16.30 0.42 -5.43
C ARG A 181 15.50 0.95 -4.23
N ALA A 182 16.12 1.73 -3.34
CA ALA A 182 15.56 2.03 -2.03
C ALA A 182 14.21 2.76 -2.11
N GLU A 183 14.11 3.78 -2.96
CA GLU A 183 12.87 4.55 -3.17
C GLU A 183 11.73 3.68 -3.72
N LEU A 184 12.06 2.77 -4.65
CA LEU A 184 11.09 1.85 -5.23
C LEU A 184 10.59 0.85 -4.18
N LEU A 185 11.51 0.23 -3.43
CA LEU A 185 11.18 -0.70 -2.36
C LEU A 185 10.34 -0.03 -1.27
N GLU A 186 10.65 1.21 -0.89
CA GLU A 186 9.88 1.94 0.10
C GLU A 186 8.43 2.15 -0.34
N ARG A 187 8.21 2.64 -1.58
CA ARG A 187 6.86 2.78 -2.14
C ARG A 187 6.11 1.45 -2.19
N LEU A 188 6.78 0.38 -2.60
CA LEU A 188 6.18 -0.94 -2.73
C LEU A 188 5.83 -1.57 -1.39
N VAL A 189 6.70 -1.43 -0.38
CA VAL A 189 6.43 -1.89 1.00
C VAL A 189 5.25 -1.12 1.58
N VAL A 190 5.22 0.21 1.44
CA VAL A 190 4.07 1.04 1.88
C VAL A 190 2.78 0.58 1.19
N ALA A 191 2.81 0.38 -0.12
CA ALA A 191 1.66 -0.08 -0.88
C ALA A 191 1.16 -1.46 -0.41
N ARG A 192 2.07 -2.36 -0.07
CA ARG A 192 1.75 -3.73 0.34
C ARG A 192 1.25 -3.83 1.77
N THR A 193 1.66 -2.92 2.66
CA THR A 193 1.32 -2.96 4.09
C THR A 193 0.26 -1.95 4.52
N MET A 194 -0.17 -1.02 3.65
CA MET A 194 -1.20 -0.04 3.99
C MET A 194 -2.51 -0.68 4.45
N GLY A 195 -2.99 -0.24 5.61
CA GLY A 195 -4.21 -0.75 6.26
C GLY A 195 -4.14 -2.24 6.65
N THR A 196 -2.95 -2.84 6.76
CA THR A 196 -2.78 -4.24 7.20
C THR A 196 -2.32 -4.30 8.66
N THR A 197 -2.39 -5.49 9.26
CA THR A 197 -1.70 -5.83 10.51
C THR A 197 -0.22 -6.15 10.31
N GLY A 198 0.27 -6.08 9.07
CA GLY A 198 1.62 -6.44 8.68
C GLY A 198 1.69 -7.42 7.52
N ASP A 199 2.90 -7.68 7.04
CA ASP A 199 3.23 -8.73 6.07
C ASP A 199 4.46 -9.50 6.58
N PRO A 200 4.26 -10.57 7.37
CA PRO A 200 5.35 -11.35 7.95
C PRO A 200 6.29 -11.93 6.89
N ARG A 201 5.77 -12.29 5.72
CA ARG A 201 6.60 -12.84 4.63
C ARG A 201 7.53 -11.77 4.07
N LEU A 202 7.02 -10.57 3.82
CA LEU A 202 7.85 -9.45 3.36
C LEU A 202 8.85 -9.01 4.43
N ARG A 203 8.44 -8.97 5.70
CA ARG A 203 9.32 -8.71 6.84
C ARG A 203 10.54 -9.63 6.86
N ASP A 204 10.30 -10.94 6.76
CA ASP A 204 11.38 -11.94 6.83
C ASP A 204 12.35 -11.81 5.65
N ARG A 205 11.84 -11.48 4.45
CA ARG A 205 12.66 -11.19 3.26
C ARG A 205 13.52 -9.94 3.44
N LEU A 206 12.96 -8.87 4.00
CA LEU A 206 13.71 -7.64 4.31
C LEU A 206 14.79 -7.87 5.37
N LEU A 207 14.51 -8.68 6.39
CA LEU A 207 15.50 -9.08 7.39
C LEU A 207 16.62 -9.93 6.78
N ALA A 208 16.28 -10.86 5.89
CA ALA A 208 17.27 -11.65 5.16
C ALA A 208 18.14 -10.77 4.26
N MET A 209 17.55 -9.78 3.57
CA MET A 209 18.27 -8.76 2.80
C MET A 209 19.22 -7.96 3.68
N LYS A 210 18.73 -7.44 4.81
CA LYS A 210 19.56 -6.72 5.78
C LYS A 210 20.77 -7.55 6.21
N LYS A 211 20.55 -8.82 6.57
CA LYS A 211 21.60 -9.75 6.99
C LYS A 211 22.66 -9.95 5.89
N ARG A 212 22.25 -10.09 4.62
CA ARG A 212 23.18 -10.21 3.48
C ARG A 212 24.06 -8.97 3.34
N ILE A 213 23.44 -7.78 3.34
CA ILE A 213 24.15 -6.50 3.22
C ILE A 213 25.13 -6.31 4.39
N THR A 214 24.70 -6.58 5.62
CA THR A 214 25.59 -6.53 6.80
C THR A 214 26.79 -7.46 6.65
N ALA A 215 26.58 -8.69 6.16
CA ALA A 215 27.66 -9.64 5.95
C ALA A 215 28.64 -9.18 4.85
N ALA A 216 28.12 -8.60 3.76
CA ALA A 216 28.94 -8.05 2.68
C ALA A 216 29.80 -6.86 3.16
N GLU A 217 29.21 -5.92 3.91
CA GLU A 217 29.93 -4.80 4.52
C GLU A 217 31.02 -5.27 5.48
N ALA A 218 30.71 -6.25 6.35
CA ALA A 218 31.69 -6.80 7.28
C ALA A 218 32.87 -7.49 6.56
N ALA A 219 32.59 -8.20 5.47
CA ALA A 219 33.61 -8.86 4.65
C ALA A 219 34.49 -7.83 3.91
N ALA A 220 33.89 -6.81 3.30
CA ALA A 220 34.59 -5.75 2.58
C ALA A 220 35.56 -4.96 3.49
N ARG A 221 35.22 -4.82 4.77
CA ARG A 221 36.04 -4.11 5.77
C ARG A 221 37.14 -4.97 6.42
N GLY A 222 37.33 -6.22 5.97
CA GLY A 222 38.49 -7.05 6.36
C GLY A 222 38.49 -7.54 7.81
N GLY A 223 37.30 -7.63 8.43
CA GLY A 223 37.14 -7.89 9.87
C GLY A 223 37.48 -6.63 10.66
N SER A 224 36.46 -5.88 11.08
CA SER A 224 36.64 -4.63 11.81
C SER A 224 37.48 -4.82 13.07
N ASP A 225 38.43 -3.91 13.29
CA ASP A 225 39.19 -3.84 14.54
C ASP A 225 38.29 -3.70 15.75
N ALA A 226 37.13 -3.03 15.61
CA ALA A 226 36.12 -2.95 16.65
C ALA A 226 35.44 -4.30 16.90
N VAL A 227 35.18 -5.09 15.85
CA VAL A 227 34.66 -6.48 15.97
C VAL A 227 35.70 -7.39 16.61
N ARG A 228 36.96 -7.33 16.18
CA ARG A 228 38.08 -8.08 16.80
C ARG A 228 38.28 -7.68 18.26
N ALA A 229 38.21 -6.38 18.56
CA ALA A 229 38.32 -5.86 19.92
C ALA A 229 37.14 -6.30 20.81
N LEU A 230 35.93 -6.37 20.27
CA LEU A 230 34.77 -6.89 21.01
C LEU A 230 34.93 -8.38 21.33
N VAL A 231 35.33 -9.20 20.34
CA VAL A 231 35.56 -10.64 20.54
C VAL A 231 36.65 -10.85 21.61
N ALA A 232 37.78 -10.15 21.50
CA ALA A 232 38.87 -10.23 22.48
C ALA A 232 38.42 -9.78 23.89
N ALA A 233 37.60 -8.73 24.00
CA ALA A 233 37.08 -8.25 25.27
C ALA A 233 36.10 -9.24 25.94
N LEU A 234 35.33 -9.98 25.14
CA LEU A 234 34.40 -11.01 25.62
C LEU A 234 35.13 -12.29 26.03
N GLU A 235 36.14 -12.73 25.25
CA GLU A 235 36.92 -13.94 25.53
C GLU A 235 37.88 -13.79 26.72
N GLY A 236 38.32 -12.56 27.03
CA GLY A 236 39.17 -12.25 28.18
C GLY A 236 38.52 -12.41 29.57
N GLY A 237 37.30 -12.95 29.65
CA GLY A 237 36.63 -13.26 30.93
C GLY A 237 36.06 -12.06 31.69
N GLY A 238 36.11 -10.85 31.12
CA GLY A 238 35.70 -9.61 31.76
C GLY A 238 34.18 -9.32 31.78
N GLY A 239 33.37 -10.15 31.14
CA GLY A 239 31.93 -9.87 30.96
C GLY A 239 31.67 -8.51 30.28
N ALA A 240 30.47 -7.94 30.46
CA ALA A 240 30.05 -6.65 29.92
C ALA A 240 30.77 -5.43 30.57
N GLY A 241 32.11 -5.45 30.61
CA GLY A 241 32.93 -4.37 31.13
C GLY A 241 33.01 -3.16 30.17
N PRO A 242 33.58 -2.03 30.63
CA PRO A 242 33.65 -0.78 29.86
C PRO A 242 34.29 -0.93 28.47
N THR A 243 35.28 -1.82 28.34
CA THR A 243 35.99 -2.10 27.08
C THR A 243 35.09 -2.80 26.07
N ALA A 244 34.28 -3.77 26.50
CA ALA A 244 33.32 -4.46 25.65
C ALA A 244 32.19 -3.49 25.22
N VAL A 245 31.73 -2.63 26.12
CA VAL A 245 30.73 -1.58 25.80
C VAL A 245 31.28 -0.56 24.81
N ALA A 246 32.54 -0.13 24.97
CA ALA A 246 33.19 0.79 24.05
C ALA A 246 33.41 0.15 22.66
N ALA A 247 33.83 -1.12 22.60
CA ALA A 247 33.94 -1.85 21.34
C ALA A 247 32.57 -2.06 20.68
N ALA A 248 31.53 -2.36 21.44
CA ALA A 248 30.16 -2.46 20.95
C ALA A 248 29.62 -1.12 20.42
N ARG A 249 29.94 0.00 21.08
CA ARG A 249 29.63 1.35 20.59
C ARG A 249 30.42 1.69 19.32
N ALA A 250 31.71 1.34 19.27
CA ALA A 250 32.50 1.53 18.06
C ALA A 250 31.93 0.72 16.87
N ILE A 251 31.46 -0.51 17.09
CA ILE A 251 30.73 -1.27 16.07
C ILE A 251 29.41 -0.58 15.72
N HIS A 252 28.68 -0.07 16.72
CA HIS A 252 27.46 0.68 16.47
C HIS A 252 27.73 1.90 15.59
N ASP A 253 28.72 2.72 15.93
CA ASP A 253 29.04 3.94 15.20
C ASP A 253 29.60 3.62 13.79
N GLU A 254 30.47 2.60 13.69
CA GLU A 254 31.10 2.17 12.43
C GLU A 254 30.10 1.58 11.42
N TYR A 255 29.09 0.82 11.90
CA TYR A 255 28.15 0.09 11.03
C TYR A 255 26.73 0.68 11.01
N TYR A 256 26.37 1.50 12.00
CA TYR A 256 25.01 1.94 12.27
C TYR A 256 24.90 3.42 12.74
N GLY A 257 26.01 4.15 12.86
CA GLY A 257 26.08 5.47 13.51
C GLY A 257 25.50 6.64 12.71
N GLU A 258 25.17 6.46 11.43
CA GLU A 258 24.45 7.48 10.68
C GLU A 258 22.94 7.27 10.84
N GLU A 259 22.26 8.23 11.48
CA GLU A 259 20.79 8.26 11.66
C GLU A 259 19.99 8.14 10.34
N HIS A 260 20.66 8.18 9.19
CA HIS A 260 20.07 8.10 7.85
C HIS A 260 20.66 6.97 6.99
N GLY A 261 21.44 6.05 7.59
CA GLY A 261 22.08 4.95 6.86
C GLY A 261 21.10 3.91 6.34
N TRP A 262 21.53 3.14 5.32
CA TRP A 262 20.77 2.06 4.69
C TRP A 262 20.12 1.10 5.71
N SER A 263 20.80 0.82 6.82
CA SER A 263 20.31 -0.08 7.88
C SER A 263 19.09 0.48 8.61
N ALA A 264 19.05 1.78 8.88
CA ALA A 264 17.91 2.44 9.52
C ALA A 264 16.69 2.47 8.57
N ARG A 265 16.93 2.75 7.27
CA ARG A 265 15.88 2.68 6.25
C ARG A 265 15.27 1.28 6.15
N ILE A 266 16.09 0.22 6.09
CA ILE A 266 15.58 -1.16 6.08
C ILE A 266 14.82 -1.48 7.37
N SER A 267 15.32 -1.08 8.54
CA SER A 267 14.60 -1.26 9.81
C SER A 267 13.22 -0.60 9.80
N ARG A 268 13.10 0.60 9.21
CA ARG A 268 11.81 1.26 8.99
C ARG A 268 10.92 0.42 8.07
N LEU A 269 11.44 -0.11 6.96
CA LEU A 269 10.64 -1.00 6.08
C LEU A 269 10.15 -2.26 6.83
N VAL A 270 10.98 -2.83 7.69
CA VAL A 270 10.62 -3.97 8.55
C VAL A 270 9.48 -3.58 9.50
N SER A 271 9.53 -2.42 10.15
CA SER A 271 8.45 -1.99 11.06
C SER A 271 7.13 -1.70 10.33
N LEU A 272 7.18 -1.22 9.08
CA LEU A 272 5.97 -1.11 8.24
C LEU A 272 5.32 -2.48 8.02
N CYS A 273 6.12 -3.55 7.89
CA CYS A 273 5.64 -4.93 7.77
C CYS A 273 5.12 -5.53 9.08
N GLU A 274 5.23 -4.81 10.20
CA GLU A 274 4.68 -5.19 11.52
C GLU A 274 3.38 -4.43 11.84
N GLY A 275 2.80 -3.75 10.85
CA GLY A 275 1.51 -3.07 10.99
C GLY A 275 1.61 -1.60 11.41
N ALA A 276 2.79 -0.97 11.32
CA ALA A 276 2.96 0.44 11.67
C ALA A 276 2.07 1.41 10.88
N LEU A 277 1.54 0.98 9.72
CA LEU A 277 0.62 1.77 8.90
C LEU A 277 -0.87 1.51 9.16
N ARG A 278 -1.23 0.68 10.15
CA ARG A 278 -2.63 0.30 10.38
C ARG A 278 -3.53 1.51 10.65
N GLY A 279 -3.14 2.36 11.60
CA GLY A 279 -3.91 3.54 12.00
C GLY A 279 -3.57 4.84 11.26
N VAL A 280 -2.70 4.80 10.25
CA VAL A 280 -2.30 6.01 9.50
C VAL A 280 -3.41 6.47 8.54
N PHE A 281 -4.33 5.56 8.19
CA PHE A 281 -5.39 5.79 7.23
C PHE A 281 -6.80 5.65 7.83
N ASP A 282 -6.91 5.54 9.16
CA ASP A 282 -8.19 5.55 9.89
C ASP A 282 -8.69 6.98 10.12
#